data_AF-A0A9E2MNK4-F1
#
_entry.id   AF-A0A9E2MNK4-F1
#
_cell.length_a   1.000
_cell.length_b   1.000
_cell.length_c   1.000
_cell.angle_alpha   90.00
_cell.angle_beta   90.00
_cell.angle_gamma   90.00
#
_symmetry.space_group_name_H-M   'P 1'
#
loop_
_entity.id
_entity.type
_entity.pdbx_description
1 polymer ?
#
loop_
_entity_poly.entity_id
_entity_poly.type
_entity_poly.pdbx_seq_one_letter_code
_entity_poly.pdbx_strand_id
1 'polypeptide(L)'
;MRSYIEQTWDKIFGIREAKRIFVAATRQNVGKTTVSLGLIATLFDTFRKIGFIKPVGQRYLVEDGFKVDEDSVLMEKIFKFNFSLQDMSPIAVERGYTEKFLDNKNVVDTAREIKKAFNHVAEDNDLVVIEGTGHAGVGSVFDLSNAAVARMLNSRVILISPGGIGNAIDEIMLNK
;
A
#
# COMPACT_ATOMS: atom_id res chain seq x y z
N MET A 1 -7.65 -2.24 -33.91
CA MET A 1 -8.83 -2.73 -33.17
C MET A 1 -8.51 -4.16 -32.77
N ARG A 2 -8.14 -4.42 -31.51
CA ARG A 2 -7.75 -5.77 -31.07
C ARG A 2 -8.91 -6.74 -31.25
N SER A 3 -8.60 -7.98 -31.62
CA SER A 3 -9.64 -8.93 -32.00
C SER A 3 -10.50 -9.31 -30.78
N TYR A 4 -11.78 -9.59 -30.99
CA TYR A 4 -12.68 -10.07 -29.94
C TYR A 4 -12.13 -11.33 -29.25
N ILE A 5 -11.38 -12.13 -30.02
CA ILE A 5 -10.69 -13.32 -29.56
C ILE A 5 -9.66 -12.96 -28.49
N GLU A 6 -8.77 -11.97 -28.71
CA GLU A 6 -7.77 -11.53 -27.71
C GLU A 6 -8.41 -11.07 -26.38
N GLN A 7 -9.48 -10.27 -26.43
CA GLN A 7 -10.19 -9.84 -25.21
C GLN A 7 -10.86 -11.00 -24.47
N THR A 8 -11.22 -12.04 -25.20
CA THR A 8 -11.80 -13.27 -24.65
C THR A 8 -10.71 -14.15 -24.04
N TRP A 9 -9.50 -14.19 -24.61
CA TRP A 9 -8.34 -14.83 -23.98
C TRP A 9 -7.94 -14.16 -22.66
N ASP A 10 -8.01 -12.82 -22.56
CA ASP A 10 -7.72 -12.11 -21.31
C ASP A 10 -8.71 -12.45 -20.18
N LYS A 11 -9.99 -12.68 -20.54
CA LYS A 11 -11.04 -13.13 -19.61
C LYS A 11 -10.98 -14.63 -19.29
N ILE A 12 -10.54 -15.47 -20.23
CA ILE A 12 -10.51 -16.94 -20.09
C ILE A 12 -9.20 -17.43 -19.44
N PHE A 13 -8.07 -16.83 -19.79
CA PHE A 13 -6.73 -17.26 -19.37
C PHE A 13 -6.11 -16.37 -18.30
N GLY A 14 -6.70 -15.19 -18.04
CA GLY A 14 -6.24 -14.24 -17.05
C GLY A 14 -4.85 -13.71 -17.37
N ILE A 15 -4.77 -12.52 -17.98
CA ILE A 15 -3.58 -11.68 -17.74
C ILE A 15 -3.41 -11.67 -16.22
N ARG A 16 -2.27 -12.14 -15.71
CA ARG A 16 -2.02 -12.18 -14.27
C ARG A 16 -2.01 -10.76 -13.75
N GLU A 17 -3.17 -10.26 -13.33
CA GLU A 17 -3.19 -9.14 -12.39
C GLU A 17 -2.37 -9.58 -11.18
N ALA A 18 -1.40 -8.75 -10.81
CA ALA A 18 -0.62 -8.96 -9.61
C ALA A 18 -1.56 -9.24 -8.43
N LYS A 19 -1.32 -10.33 -7.70
CA LYS A 19 -2.03 -10.57 -6.46
C LYS A 19 -1.77 -9.40 -5.52
N ARG A 20 -2.75 -9.00 -4.72
CA ARG A 20 -2.64 -7.85 -3.81
C ARG A 20 -2.92 -8.26 -2.37
N ILE A 21 -1.95 -8.06 -1.50
CA ILE A 21 -2.11 -8.24 -0.06
C ILE A 21 -1.81 -6.90 0.62
N PHE A 22 -2.78 -6.41 1.37
CA PHE A 22 -2.69 -5.17 2.12
C PHE A 22 -2.42 -5.46 3.59
N VAL A 23 -1.36 -4.90 4.14
CA VAL A 23 -0.94 -5.05 5.52
C VAL A 23 -1.39 -3.80 6.30
N ALA A 24 -2.48 -3.95 7.06
CA ALA A 24 -3.02 -2.90 7.92
C ALA A 24 -2.69 -3.20 9.40
N ALA A 25 -2.81 -2.19 10.27
CA ALA A 25 -2.70 -2.39 11.71
C ALA A 25 -3.74 -1.58 12.49
N THR A 26 -4.10 -2.10 13.66
CA THR A 26 -4.97 -1.40 14.62
C THR A 26 -4.24 -0.25 15.32
N ARG A 27 -2.91 -0.35 15.52
CA ARG A 27 -2.08 0.71 16.14
C ARG A 27 -0.75 0.94 15.44
N GLN A 28 -0.14 2.10 15.73
CA GLN A 28 1.20 2.44 15.28
C GLN A 28 2.24 1.50 15.90
N ASN A 29 3.32 1.23 15.16
CA ASN A 29 4.50 0.47 15.62
C ASN A 29 4.21 -0.96 16.12
N VAL A 30 3.15 -1.61 15.62
CA VAL A 30 2.83 -3.02 15.96
C VAL A 30 3.51 -4.05 15.03
N GLY A 31 4.51 -3.63 14.26
CA GLY A 31 5.30 -4.53 13.41
C GLY A 31 4.84 -4.67 11.94
N LYS A 32 4.08 -3.72 11.39
CA LYS A 32 3.68 -3.74 9.96
C LYS A 32 4.87 -3.90 9.02
N THR A 33 5.86 -3.01 9.11
CA THR A 33 7.07 -3.05 8.28
C THR A 33 7.78 -4.39 8.39
N THR A 34 7.90 -4.93 9.61
CA THR A 34 8.50 -6.25 9.85
C THR A 34 7.70 -7.38 9.21
N VAL A 35 6.37 -7.32 9.29
CA VAL A 35 5.49 -8.31 8.64
C VAL A 35 5.56 -8.18 7.12
N SER A 36 5.53 -6.97 6.56
CA SER A 36 5.70 -6.73 5.13
C SER A 36 7.04 -7.28 4.64
N LEU A 37 8.13 -6.99 5.36
CA LEU A 37 9.48 -7.49 5.08
C LEU A 37 9.51 -9.02 5.09
N GLY A 38 8.97 -9.63 6.16
CA GLY A 38 8.92 -11.07 6.32
C GLY A 38 8.05 -11.75 5.25
N LEU A 39 6.92 -11.14 4.87
CA LEU A 39 6.06 -11.63 3.80
C LEU A 39 6.80 -11.65 2.47
N ILE A 40 7.44 -10.54 2.08
CA ILE A 40 8.20 -10.49 0.83
C ILE A 40 9.33 -11.52 0.88
N ALA A 41 10.16 -11.52 1.94
CA ALA A 41 11.27 -12.45 2.13
C ALA A 41 10.86 -13.92 2.04
N THR A 42 9.74 -14.29 2.66
CA THR A 42 9.26 -15.69 2.69
C THR A 42 8.61 -16.10 1.37
N LEU A 43 7.95 -15.17 0.68
CA LEU A 43 7.17 -15.48 -0.52
C LEU A 43 8.01 -15.42 -1.80
N PHE A 44 9.27 -14.99 -1.75
CA PHE A 44 10.18 -14.96 -2.91
C PHE A 44 10.30 -16.31 -3.63
N ASP A 45 10.31 -17.43 -2.89
CA ASP A 45 10.39 -18.76 -3.51
C ASP A 45 9.08 -19.18 -4.20
N THR A 46 7.96 -18.54 -3.83
CA THR A 46 6.63 -18.82 -4.38
C THR A 46 6.29 -17.90 -5.54
N PHE A 47 6.70 -16.63 -5.48
CA PHE A 47 6.42 -15.61 -6.47
C PHE A 47 7.73 -15.10 -7.08
N ARG A 48 7.84 -15.20 -8.41
CA ARG A 48 9.08 -14.85 -9.12
C ARG A 48 9.39 -13.36 -9.07
N LYS A 49 8.34 -12.52 -9.06
CA LYS A 49 8.45 -11.07 -8.99
C LYS A 49 7.48 -10.53 -7.94
N ILE A 50 8.00 -9.83 -6.94
CA ILE A 50 7.22 -9.24 -5.85
C ILE A 50 7.47 -7.73 -5.84
N GLY A 51 6.39 -6.96 -5.81
CA GLY A 51 6.42 -5.51 -5.64
C GLY A 51 6.05 -5.09 -4.22
N PHE A 52 6.45 -3.89 -3.84
CA PHE A 52 6.07 -3.26 -2.58
C PHE A 52 5.60 -1.83 -2.83
N ILE A 53 4.54 -1.43 -2.14
CA ILE A 53 4.09 -0.05 -2.13
C ILE A 53 3.56 0.31 -0.74
N LYS A 54 3.90 1.50 -0.27
CA LYS A 54 3.27 2.18 0.87
C LYS A 54 2.52 3.41 0.34
N PRO A 55 1.24 3.27 0.00
CA PRO A 55 0.53 4.30 -0.77
C PRO A 55 0.44 5.65 -0.08
N VAL A 56 0.45 5.66 1.26
CA VAL A 56 0.34 6.86 2.09
C VAL A 56 1.42 6.82 3.17
N GLY A 57 2.39 7.71 3.08
CA GLY A 57 3.47 7.87 4.04
C GLY A 57 3.21 9.01 5.03
N GLN A 58 3.54 8.81 6.30
CA GLN A 58 3.41 9.84 7.36
C GLN A 58 4.77 10.42 7.79
N ARG A 59 5.86 9.70 7.52
CA ARG A 59 7.23 10.10 7.80
C ARG A 59 7.94 10.12 6.47
N TYR A 60 8.72 11.15 6.18
CA TYR A 60 9.45 11.20 4.93
C TYR A 60 10.89 11.65 5.15
N LEU A 61 11.77 11.07 4.34
CA LEU A 61 13.11 11.54 4.09
C LEU A 61 13.12 12.25 2.73
N VAL A 62 14.11 13.11 2.51
CA VAL A 62 14.38 13.66 1.17
C VAL A 62 15.47 12.81 0.55
N GLU A 63 15.13 11.95 -0.40
CA GLU A 63 16.08 11.24 -1.25
C GLU A 63 15.89 11.72 -2.71
N ASP A 64 16.98 12.08 -3.38
CA ASP A 64 17.01 12.61 -4.75
C ASP A 64 16.04 13.77 -5.04
N GLY A 65 15.76 14.58 -4.02
CA GLY A 65 14.83 15.72 -4.10
C GLY A 65 13.35 15.35 -3.91
N PHE A 66 13.04 14.08 -3.65
CA PHE A 66 11.68 13.60 -3.43
C PHE A 66 11.43 13.26 -1.96
N LYS A 67 10.23 13.56 -1.47
CA LYS A 67 9.77 13.17 -0.15
C LYS A 67 9.25 11.73 -0.20
N VAL A 68 10.00 10.79 0.37
CA VAL A 68 9.72 9.34 0.31
C VAL A 68 9.63 8.75 1.71
N ASP A 69 8.75 7.78 1.93
CA ASP A 69 8.56 7.17 3.25
C ASP A 69 9.74 6.27 3.65
N GLU A 70 10.12 6.33 4.94
CA GLU A 70 11.23 5.56 5.52
C GLU A 70 11.09 4.05 5.28
N ASP A 71 9.87 3.52 5.34
CA ASP A 71 9.61 2.10 5.12
C ASP A 71 9.85 1.72 3.64
N SER A 72 9.48 2.59 2.70
CA SER A 72 9.76 2.38 1.27
C SER A 72 11.27 2.40 0.97
N VAL A 73 12.00 3.31 1.61
CA VAL A 73 13.47 3.37 1.51
C VAL A 73 14.12 2.10 2.07
N LEU A 74 13.64 1.60 3.21
CA LEU A 74 14.12 0.35 3.78
C LEU A 74 13.89 -0.84 2.83
N MET A 75 12.68 -0.95 2.26
CA MET A 75 12.33 -2.05 1.35
C MET A 75 13.13 -2.00 0.05
N GLU A 76 13.35 -0.82 -0.54
CA GLU A 76 14.24 -0.66 -1.70
C GLU A 76 15.66 -1.13 -1.36
N LYS A 77 16.20 -0.72 -0.20
CA LYS A 77 17.58 -1.04 0.18
C LYS A 77 17.81 -2.53 0.34
N ILE A 78 16.79 -3.27 0.76
CA ILE A 78 16.86 -4.71 0.98
C ILE A 78 16.60 -5.50 -0.32
N PHE A 79 15.56 -5.14 -1.08
CA PHE A 79 15.09 -5.96 -2.19
C PHE A 79 15.46 -5.46 -3.58
N LYS A 80 15.92 -4.21 -3.71
CA LYS A 80 16.42 -3.64 -4.97
C LYS A 80 15.45 -3.79 -6.13
N PHE A 81 14.24 -3.26 -5.92
CA PHE A 81 13.17 -3.27 -6.92
C PHE A 81 13.56 -2.51 -8.20
N ASN A 82 12.89 -2.85 -9.30
CA ASN A 82 13.10 -2.26 -10.63
C ASN A 82 12.19 -1.03 -10.92
N PHE A 83 11.58 -0.45 -9.90
CA PHE A 83 10.71 0.73 -9.97
C PHE A 83 11.17 1.79 -8.97
N SER A 84 10.66 3.01 -9.12
CA SER A 84 11.16 4.17 -8.37
C SER A 84 10.59 4.23 -6.94
N LEU A 85 11.29 4.92 -6.03
CA LEU A 85 10.79 5.17 -4.67
C LEU A 85 9.48 5.97 -4.66
N GLN A 86 9.24 6.78 -5.70
CA GLN A 86 8.02 7.54 -5.91
C GLN A 86 6.85 6.63 -6.27
N ASP A 87 7.09 5.58 -7.05
CA ASP A 87 6.07 4.54 -7.30
C ASP A 87 5.78 3.74 -6.01
N MET A 88 6.77 3.58 -5.14
CA MET A 88 6.60 2.93 -3.83
C MET A 88 5.90 3.80 -2.79
N SER A 89 6.00 5.12 -2.88
CA SER A 89 5.49 6.06 -1.87
C SER A 89 4.91 7.32 -2.54
N PRO A 90 3.78 7.21 -3.24
CA PRO A 90 3.28 8.31 -4.06
C PRO A 90 2.76 9.49 -3.24
N ILE A 91 2.27 9.25 -2.02
CA ILE A 91 1.64 10.28 -1.19
C ILE A 91 2.40 10.47 0.11
N ALA A 92 2.95 11.66 0.31
CA ALA A 92 3.55 12.07 1.57
C ALA A 92 2.60 13.03 2.33
N VAL A 93 2.11 12.61 3.49
CA VAL A 93 1.25 13.43 4.36
C VAL A 93 2.14 14.24 5.30
N GLU A 94 2.42 15.49 4.92
CA GLU A 94 3.21 16.43 5.71
C GLU A 94 2.40 17.14 6.82
N ARG A 95 3.10 17.80 7.75
CA ARG A 95 2.44 18.71 8.70
C ARG A 95 1.68 19.81 7.93
N GLY A 96 0.45 20.08 8.34
CA GLY A 96 -0.43 21.03 7.65
C GLY A 96 -1.10 20.48 6.38
N TYR A 97 -0.81 19.24 5.96
CA TYR A 97 -1.54 18.60 4.85
C TYR A 97 -3.04 18.53 5.15
N THR A 98 -3.41 18.24 6.40
CA THR A 98 -4.79 18.24 6.87
C THR A 98 -5.51 19.57 6.69
N GLU A 99 -4.89 20.64 7.17
CA GLU A 99 -5.45 21.99 7.10
C GLU A 99 -5.59 22.42 5.64
N LYS A 100 -4.55 22.23 4.82
CA LYS A 100 -4.59 22.51 3.37
C LYS A 100 -5.71 21.76 2.66
N PHE A 101 -5.96 20.50 3.03
CA PHE A 101 -7.02 19.70 2.42
C PHE A 101 -8.42 20.19 2.79
N LEU A 102 -8.62 20.58 4.04
CA LEU A 102 -9.88 21.12 4.49
C LEU A 102 -10.17 22.50 3.87
N ASP A 103 -9.14 23.34 3.75
CA ASP A 103 -9.24 24.70 3.19
C ASP A 103 -9.39 24.70 1.66
N ASN A 104 -8.80 23.74 0.96
CA ASN A 104 -8.91 23.57 -0.48
C ASN A 104 -9.29 22.12 -0.80
N LYS A 105 -10.59 21.84 -0.99
CA LYS A 105 -11.08 20.54 -1.48
C LYS A 105 -10.50 20.10 -2.85
N ASN A 106 -9.71 20.96 -3.51
CA ASN A 106 -8.94 20.70 -4.72
C ASN A 106 -7.52 20.16 -4.41
N VAL A 107 -7.32 19.43 -3.31
CA VAL A 107 -6.09 18.64 -3.17
C VAL A 107 -6.05 17.66 -4.33
N VAL A 108 -4.89 17.63 -5.00
CA VAL A 108 -4.46 16.64 -5.99
C VAL A 108 -5.24 15.34 -5.84
N ASP A 109 -5.78 14.81 -6.94
CA ASP A 109 -6.53 13.55 -6.97
C ASP A 109 -5.63 12.40 -6.48
N THR A 110 -5.58 12.27 -5.16
CA THR A 110 -4.60 11.46 -4.43
C THR A 110 -4.92 9.98 -4.66
N ALA A 111 -6.20 9.67 -4.85
CA ALA A 111 -6.66 8.36 -5.30
C ALA A 111 -6.12 8.00 -6.68
N ARG A 112 -6.12 8.94 -7.64
CA ARG A 112 -5.54 8.73 -8.97
C ARG A 112 -4.02 8.52 -8.91
N GLU A 113 -3.30 9.31 -8.13
CA GLU A 113 -1.85 9.14 -7.94
C GLU A 113 -1.51 7.77 -7.34
N ILE A 114 -2.22 7.34 -6.29
CA ILE A 114 -2.07 6.00 -5.70
C ILE A 114 -2.33 4.91 -6.74
N LYS A 115 -3.40 5.01 -7.53
CA LYS A 115 -3.71 4.01 -8.57
C LYS A 115 -2.64 3.95 -9.65
N LYS A 116 -2.14 5.11 -10.08
CA LYS A 116 -1.09 5.20 -11.10
C LYS A 116 0.19 4.53 -10.62
N ALA A 117 0.67 4.90 -9.43
CA ALA A 117 1.84 4.31 -8.80
C ALA A 117 1.67 2.80 -8.57
N PHE A 118 0.52 2.38 -8.04
CA PHE A 118 0.20 0.96 -7.88
C PHE A 118 0.26 0.20 -9.20
N ASN A 119 -0.30 0.76 -10.29
CA ASN A 119 -0.29 0.10 -11.59
C ASN A 119 1.13 -0.07 -12.15
N HIS A 120 2.00 0.93 -11.98
CA HIS A 120 3.42 0.80 -12.35
C HIS A 120 4.11 -0.30 -11.56
N VAL A 121 3.90 -0.36 -10.24
CA VAL A 121 4.44 -1.43 -9.39
C VAL A 121 3.86 -2.79 -9.78
N ALA A 122 2.58 -2.87 -10.13
CA ALA A 122 1.90 -4.12 -10.43
C ALA A 122 2.20 -4.68 -11.84
N GLU A 123 2.58 -3.83 -12.80
CA GLU A 123 2.78 -4.21 -14.21
C GLU A 123 3.74 -5.39 -14.38
N ASP A 124 4.80 -5.40 -13.57
CA ASP A 124 5.88 -6.38 -13.66
C ASP A 124 5.89 -7.39 -12.52
N ASN A 125 4.92 -7.39 -11.60
CA ASN A 125 4.99 -8.22 -10.40
C ASN A 125 3.85 -9.24 -10.30
N ASP A 126 4.14 -10.45 -9.82
CA ASP A 126 3.12 -11.49 -9.59
C ASP A 126 2.33 -11.24 -8.29
N LEU A 127 2.94 -10.57 -7.32
CA LEU A 127 2.39 -10.19 -6.03
C LEU A 127 2.83 -8.77 -5.69
N VAL A 128 1.92 -7.93 -5.19
CA VAL A 128 2.24 -6.65 -4.58
C VAL A 128 1.83 -6.67 -3.11
N VAL A 129 2.81 -6.44 -2.24
CA VAL A 129 2.59 -6.18 -0.81
C VAL A 129 2.33 -4.69 -0.64
N ILE A 130 1.15 -4.36 -0.13
CA ILE A 130 0.71 -2.98 0.08
C ILE A 130 0.76 -2.71 1.58
N GLU A 131 1.61 -1.80 2.02
CA GLU A 131 1.67 -1.41 3.42
C GLU A 131 0.76 -0.23 3.72
N GLY A 132 -0.16 -0.44 4.67
CA GLY A 132 -1.04 0.60 5.18
C GLY A 132 -0.38 1.50 6.20
N THR A 133 -1.11 2.55 6.56
CA THR A 133 -0.65 3.53 7.53
C THR A 133 -0.63 2.98 8.96
N GLY A 134 0.01 3.76 9.83
CA GLY A 134 0.19 3.50 11.25
C GLY A 134 -1.05 3.01 12.00
N HIS A 135 -2.24 3.48 11.68
CA HIS A 135 -3.46 3.22 12.44
C HIS A 135 -4.65 3.19 11.47
N ALA A 136 -5.69 2.40 11.77
CA ALA A 136 -6.80 2.16 10.83
C ALA A 136 -7.51 3.43 10.35
N GLY A 137 -7.61 4.46 11.21
CA GLY A 137 -8.25 5.74 10.91
C GLY A 137 -7.33 6.84 10.36
N VAL A 138 -6.02 6.59 10.22
CA VAL A 138 -5.13 7.57 9.57
C VAL A 138 -5.51 7.67 8.10
N GLY A 139 -5.65 8.90 7.60
CA GLY A 139 -6.09 9.18 6.24
C GLY A 139 -7.60 9.35 6.08
N SER A 140 -8.42 9.08 7.12
CA SER A 140 -9.88 9.22 7.05
C SER A 140 -10.37 10.65 6.77
N VAL A 141 -9.63 11.68 7.21
CA VAL A 141 -9.92 13.09 6.86
C VAL A 141 -9.79 13.35 5.35
N PHE A 142 -9.09 12.49 4.62
CA PHE A 142 -8.81 12.61 3.18
C PHE A 142 -9.47 11.51 2.34
N ASP A 143 -10.41 10.75 2.90
CA ASP A 143 -11.00 9.55 2.27
C ASP A 143 -9.98 8.46 1.88
N LEU A 144 -8.82 8.44 2.57
CA LEU A 144 -7.71 7.51 2.34
C LEU A 144 -7.41 6.65 3.58
N SER A 145 -8.45 6.25 4.31
CA SER A 145 -8.31 5.25 5.35
C SER A 145 -7.72 3.95 4.77
N ASN A 146 -7.09 3.13 5.60
CA ASN A 146 -6.55 1.84 5.17
C ASN A 146 -7.62 0.97 4.47
N ALA A 147 -8.86 0.99 4.97
CA ALA A 147 -9.98 0.28 4.35
C ALA A 147 -10.36 0.85 2.98
N ALA A 148 -10.38 2.18 2.84
CA ALA A 148 -10.67 2.83 1.57
C ALA A 148 -9.61 2.53 0.51
N VAL A 149 -8.32 2.61 0.87
CA VAL A 149 -7.21 2.29 -0.03
C VAL A 149 -7.21 0.80 -0.39
N ALA A 150 -7.42 -0.08 0.59
CA ALA A 150 -7.47 -1.52 0.34
C ALA A 150 -8.61 -1.90 -0.63
N ARG A 151 -9.80 -1.28 -0.47
CA ARG A 151 -10.94 -1.42 -1.38
C ARG A 151 -10.64 -0.84 -2.76
N MET A 152 -10.05 0.35 -2.80
CA MET A 152 -9.68 1.05 -4.04
C MET A 152 -8.71 0.23 -4.90
N LEU A 153 -7.78 -0.48 -4.26
CA LEU A 153 -6.79 -1.34 -4.92
C LEU A 153 -7.22 -2.80 -5.03
N ASN A 154 -8.47 -3.12 -4.67
CA ASN A 154 -9.04 -4.48 -4.70
C ASN A 154 -8.14 -5.54 -4.05
N SER A 155 -7.68 -5.24 -2.83
CA SER A 155 -6.70 -6.06 -2.11
C SER A 155 -7.33 -6.88 -0.98
N ARG A 156 -6.76 -8.05 -0.71
CA ARG A 156 -7.07 -8.82 0.51
C ARG A 156 -6.30 -8.20 1.67
N VAL A 157 -6.91 -8.09 2.85
CA VAL A 157 -6.31 -7.41 4.00
C VAL A 157 -5.83 -8.42 5.03
N ILE A 158 -4.58 -8.25 5.47
CA ILE A 158 -4.04 -8.79 6.71
C ILE A 158 -4.08 -7.66 7.74
N LEU A 159 -4.81 -7.84 8.83
CA LEU A 159 -4.89 -6.87 9.92
C LEU A 159 -4.02 -7.32 11.08
N ILE A 160 -3.06 -6.48 11.47
CA ILE A 160 -2.15 -6.73 12.58
C ILE A 160 -2.65 -6.02 13.84
N SER A 161 -2.69 -6.74 14.94
CA SER A 161 -3.08 -6.24 16.25
C SER A 161 -1.92 -6.44 17.25
N PRO A 162 -1.80 -5.61 18.30
CA PRO A 162 -0.88 -5.88 19.41
C PRO A 162 -1.07 -7.28 20.00
N GLY A 163 -0.01 -7.81 20.62
CA GLY A 163 -0.09 -9.06 21.36
C GLY A 163 -0.95 -8.96 22.64
N GLY A 164 -1.39 -10.12 23.13
CA GLY A 164 -2.22 -10.26 24.32
C GLY A 164 -3.66 -10.62 23.97
N ILE A 165 -4.21 -11.66 24.61
CA ILE A 165 -5.50 -12.25 24.24
C ILE A 165 -6.64 -11.21 24.32
N GLY A 166 -6.75 -10.48 25.44
CA GLY A 166 -7.77 -9.44 25.61
C GLY A 166 -7.55 -8.27 24.65
N ASN A 167 -6.35 -7.67 24.68
CA ASN A 167 -6.02 -6.51 23.84
C ASN A 167 -6.23 -6.78 22.35
N ALA A 168 -5.85 -7.96 21.86
CA ALA A 168 -6.02 -8.28 20.45
C ALA A 168 -7.50 -8.36 20.04
N ILE A 169 -8.34 -8.95 20.91
CA ILE A 169 -9.78 -9.06 20.69
C ILE A 169 -10.42 -7.67 20.72
N ASP A 170 -10.12 -6.87 21.74
CA ASP A 170 -10.69 -5.54 21.93
C ASP A 170 -10.33 -4.58 20.79
N GLU A 171 -9.08 -4.63 20.30
CA GLU A 171 -8.61 -3.78 19.20
C GLU A 171 -9.24 -4.14 17.84
N ILE A 172 -9.68 -5.39 17.65
CA ILE A 172 -10.31 -5.85 16.41
C ILE A 172 -11.83 -5.69 16.49
N MET A 173 -12.44 -5.92 17.65
CA MET A 173 -13.89 -5.91 17.87
C MET A 173 -14.41 -4.52 18.24
N LEU A 174 -14.21 -3.54 17.34
CA LEU A 174 -14.54 -2.13 17.62
C LEU A 174 -16.04 -1.79 17.47
N ASN A 175 -16.87 -2.66 16.90
CA ASN A 175 -18.32 -2.46 16.77
C ASN A 175 -19.06 -3.80 16.89
N LYS A 176 -19.50 -4.15 18.10
CA LYS A 176 -20.42 -5.26 18.37
C LYS A 176 -21.83 -4.75 18.58
#